data_AF-A0A5A7NYJ9-F1
#
_entry.id   AF-A0A5A7NYJ9-F1
#
_cell.length_a   1.000
_cell.length_b   1.000
_cell.length_c   1.000
_cell.angle_alpha   90.00
_cell.angle_beta   90.00
_cell.angle_gamma   90.00
#
_symmetry.space_group_name_H-M   'P 1'
#
loop_
_entity.id
_entity.type
_entity.pdbx_description
1 polymer ?
#
loop_
_entity_poly.entity_id
_entity_poly.type
_entity_poly.pdbx_seq_one_letter_code
_entity_poly.pdbx_strand_id
1 'polypeptide(L)'
;MEAAREDNGQQPVGDDEEPMVGPGPAPRARAKRPLQFEQAYLDALPSANMYEKSYMHRDVVTHVAVSAADFFISGSSDGHLKFWKKKGVGIEFAKHFRSHLGPIEGLAVSVDGALCCTISNDRSVKIYDVFNYDMMAMIRLPFVAGCVEWVYKQGDVKAKLAVSDCNSSVVNIYDARSGSNEPMASREIHLGPIKCMKYNHEYDTVISADDKGIIEYWRPASLQFPESGVTFSLKSDTDLFAIVKSKTTVSTIEVSPDGKQFSITSPDRRIRVFWFRTGKLRRVYDESLEVVDNLLLVIWILGKVENNDRFLRIALYQGDRSSKKVRKVPAAAANVNESKEPLIDPTLLCCAFKKHRIYLFSRREPEEPEDATKGRDVFNEKPPADELLAVSDIGKAVTTSLPDNVILHTTMGDIHMRLYPEECPRTVENFTTHCKNGYYDNLIFHRVIKGFMIQTGDPLGDAYDDSMPDCQSLSLRHDRPFTVSMANAGPNTNGSQFFITTVATPWLDNKHTVFGRVVKGMDVVQGIEKVKTDKADKPYQDVKILNVTIPK
;
A
#
# COMPACT_ATOMS: atom_id res chain seq x y z
N MET A 1 8.46 -40.63 82.03
CA MET A 1 7.28 -39.92 82.55
C MET A 1 6.81 -39.02 81.44
N GLU A 2 6.08 -39.50 80.43
CA GLU A 2 4.81 -40.25 80.48
C GLU A 2 3.71 -39.47 81.22
N ALA A 3 2.76 -38.96 80.42
CA ALA A 3 1.30 -38.87 80.65
C ALA A 3 0.74 -37.96 79.51
N ALA A 4 0.00 -38.46 78.51
CA ALA A 4 -1.40 -38.93 78.52
C ALA A 4 -2.39 -37.75 78.71
N ARG A 5 -3.57 -37.62 78.09
CA ARG A 5 -4.35 -38.26 77.00
C ARG A 5 -5.55 -37.31 76.74
N GLU A 6 -6.13 -37.37 75.53
CA GLU A 6 -7.56 -37.21 75.12
C GLU A 6 -8.51 -36.21 75.84
N ASP A 7 -9.26 -35.40 75.08
CA ASP A 7 -10.69 -35.62 74.73
C ASP A 7 -11.32 -34.43 73.94
N ASN A 8 -12.38 -34.76 73.21
CA ASN A 8 -13.24 -34.04 72.28
C ASN A 8 -13.86 -32.71 72.76
N GLY A 9 -14.22 -31.86 71.78
CA GLY A 9 -15.27 -30.85 71.99
C GLY A 9 -15.47 -29.86 70.83
N GLN A 10 -16.43 -30.19 69.95
CA GLN A 10 -17.39 -29.29 69.30
C GLN A 10 -16.91 -27.93 68.71
N GLN A 11 -17.09 -27.81 67.40
CA GLN A 11 -17.21 -26.52 66.69
C GLN A 11 -18.39 -25.69 67.24
N PRO A 12 -18.22 -24.36 67.30
CA PRO A 12 -19.26 -23.45 66.88
C PRO A 12 -18.79 -22.63 65.69
N VAL A 13 -19.71 -22.49 64.74
CA VAL A 13 -19.64 -21.63 63.56
C VAL A 13 -19.46 -20.18 64.02
N GLY A 14 -18.41 -19.52 63.55
CA GLY A 14 -18.15 -18.09 63.76
C GLY A 14 -17.80 -17.44 62.42
N ASP A 15 -18.48 -16.33 62.13
CA ASP A 15 -18.35 -15.54 60.91
C ASP A 15 -16.91 -15.05 60.67
N ASP A 16 -16.27 -15.54 59.61
CA ASP A 16 -15.03 -14.98 59.07
C ASP A 16 -15.37 -14.05 57.89
N GLU A 17 -15.55 -12.76 58.15
CA GLU A 17 -15.46 -11.73 57.10
C GLU A 17 -13.99 -11.56 56.69
N GLU A 18 -13.57 -12.24 55.63
CA GLU A 18 -12.33 -11.93 54.93
C GLU A 18 -12.45 -10.56 54.23
N PRO A 19 -11.50 -9.62 54.40
CA PRO A 19 -11.54 -8.34 53.70
C PRO A 19 -11.32 -8.56 52.20
N MET A 20 -12.35 -8.24 51.41
CA MET A 20 -12.35 -8.27 49.95
C MET A 20 -11.23 -7.38 49.38
N VAL A 21 -10.10 -7.99 49.00
CA VAL A 21 -9.03 -7.30 48.26
C VAL A 21 -9.51 -7.10 46.82
N GLY A 22 -10.01 -5.90 46.53
CA GLY A 22 -10.39 -5.48 45.18
C GLY A 22 -9.20 -5.53 44.20
N PRO A 23 -9.47 -5.61 42.88
CA PRO A 23 -8.42 -5.68 41.88
C PRO A 23 -7.55 -4.42 41.95
N GLY A 24 -6.26 -4.61 42.25
CA GLY A 24 -5.29 -3.52 42.30
C GLY A 24 -5.21 -2.75 40.98
N PRO A 25 -4.81 -1.47 41.03
CA PRO A 25 -4.75 -0.63 39.84
C PRO A 25 -3.84 -1.24 38.78
N ALA A 26 -4.27 -1.13 37.51
CA ALA A 26 -3.54 -1.66 36.37
C ALA A 26 -2.07 -1.21 36.40
N PRO A 27 -1.12 -2.11 36.10
CA PRO A 27 0.30 -1.79 36.14
C PRO A 27 0.59 -0.60 35.22
N ARG A 28 1.22 0.45 35.77
CA ARG A 28 1.61 1.64 35.01
C ARG A 28 2.44 1.23 33.81
N ALA A 29 1.99 1.61 32.61
CA ALA A 29 2.70 1.35 31.38
C ALA A 29 4.13 1.91 31.47
N ARG A 30 5.13 1.05 31.32
CA ARG A 30 6.54 1.48 31.32
C ARG A 30 6.74 2.45 30.15
N ALA A 31 7.27 3.63 30.45
CA ALA A 31 7.70 4.58 29.42
C ALA A 31 8.67 3.87 28.46
N LYS A 32 8.31 3.79 27.18
CA LYS A 32 9.16 3.20 26.16
C LYS A 32 10.40 4.09 26.02
N ARG A 33 11.58 3.50 26.15
CA ARG A 33 12.83 4.21 25.84
C ARG A 33 12.80 4.56 24.34
N PRO A 34 13.03 5.82 23.94
CA PRO A 34 13.12 6.16 22.53
C PRO A 34 14.23 5.34 21.88
N LEU A 35 13.95 4.77 20.71
CA LEU A 35 14.94 4.01 19.95
C LEU A 35 16.05 4.97 19.52
N GLN A 36 17.31 4.58 19.71
CA GLN A 36 18.41 5.34 19.15
C GLN A 36 18.27 5.32 17.62
N PHE A 37 18.32 6.49 16.98
CA PHE A 37 18.22 6.66 15.53
C PHE A 37 16.84 6.37 14.89
N GLU A 38 15.75 6.59 15.63
CA GLU A 38 14.37 6.45 15.11
C GLU A 38 14.16 7.10 13.74
N GLN A 39 14.60 8.36 13.57
CA GLN A 39 14.47 9.07 12.29
C GLN A 39 15.20 8.37 11.15
N ALA A 40 16.40 7.82 11.39
CA ALA A 40 17.16 7.11 10.36
C ALA A 40 16.45 5.81 9.93
N TYR A 41 15.74 5.14 10.83
CA TYR A 41 14.92 3.98 10.47
C TYR A 41 13.70 4.38 9.64
N LEU A 42 13.07 5.50 9.96
CA LEU A 42 11.95 6.04 9.17
C LEU A 42 12.43 6.50 7.79
N ASP A 43 13.58 7.15 7.71
CA ASP A 43 14.18 7.62 6.46
C ASP A 43 14.59 6.47 5.53
N ALA A 44 14.79 5.26 6.07
CA ALA A 44 15.10 4.03 5.33
C ALA A 44 13.85 3.27 4.85
N LEU A 45 12.66 3.88 4.96
CA LEU A 45 11.41 3.35 4.46
C LEU A 45 10.83 4.29 3.39
N PRO A 46 10.14 3.75 2.38
CA PRO A 46 9.29 4.54 1.48
C PRO A 46 8.18 5.24 2.25
N SER A 47 7.84 6.45 1.82
CA SER A 47 6.89 7.34 2.51
C SER A 47 5.85 7.98 1.60
N ALA A 48 6.00 7.85 0.27
CA ALA A 48 5.07 8.43 -0.70
C ALA A 48 3.68 7.78 -0.61
N ASN A 49 2.63 8.60 -0.71
CA ASN A 49 1.25 8.13 -0.68
C ASN A 49 0.85 7.41 -1.98
N MET A 50 1.39 7.88 -3.10
CA MET A 50 1.19 7.30 -4.43
C MET A 50 2.43 6.56 -4.91
N TYR A 51 2.27 5.70 -5.92
CA TYR A 51 3.45 5.14 -6.57
C TYR A 51 4.11 6.20 -7.46
N GLU A 52 5.45 6.21 -7.45
CA GLU A 52 6.27 7.11 -8.25
C GLU A 52 6.15 6.76 -9.74
N LYS A 53 6.34 5.47 -10.06
CA LYS A 53 6.25 4.95 -11.44
C LYS A 53 5.72 3.52 -11.47
N SER A 54 5.03 3.18 -12.55
CA SER A 54 4.70 1.79 -12.90
C SER A 54 5.42 1.36 -14.19
N TYR A 55 5.72 0.07 -14.32
CA TYR A 55 6.35 -0.50 -15.51
C TYR A 55 5.58 -1.73 -15.97
N MET A 56 5.40 -1.87 -17.28
CA MET A 56 4.63 -2.98 -17.85
C MET A 56 5.44 -4.29 -17.97
N HIS A 57 4.68 -5.36 -17.89
CA HIS A 57 4.99 -6.74 -18.25
C HIS A 57 4.05 -7.20 -19.35
N ARG A 58 4.42 -8.30 -19.98
CA ARG A 58 3.65 -8.94 -21.03
C ARG A 58 2.31 -9.47 -20.51
N ASP A 59 2.36 -10.08 -19.33
CA ASP A 59 1.20 -10.66 -18.65
C ASP A 59 1.24 -10.33 -17.15
N VAL A 60 0.22 -10.75 -16.41
CA VAL A 60 0.02 -10.48 -14.97
C VAL A 60 1.28 -10.79 -14.17
N VAL A 61 1.77 -9.80 -13.42
CA VAL A 61 2.95 -9.97 -12.58
C VAL A 61 2.58 -10.68 -11.29
N THR A 62 3.16 -11.85 -11.05
CA THR A 62 2.86 -12.70 -9.89
C THR A 62 3.91 -12.59 -8.80
N HIS A 63 5.16 -12.30 -9.16
CA HIS A 63 6.29 -12.31 -8.25
C HIS A 63 7.16 -11.06 -8.40
N VAL A 64 7.64 -10.55 -7.27
CA VAL A 64 8.66 -9.51 -7.18
C VAL A 64 9.69 -9.92 -6.13
N ALA A 65 10.95 -9.61 -6.37
CA ALA A 65 12.04 -9.83 -5.44
C ALA A 65 13.10 -8.74 -5.60
N VAL A 66 13.91 -8.57 -4.56
CA VAL A 66 15.06 -7.67 -4.55
C VAL A 66 16.30 -8.46 -4.16
N SER A 67 17.38 -8.25 -4.90
CA SER A 67 18.70 -8.77 -4.61
C SER A 67 19.46 -7.80 -3.70
N ALA A 68 20.33 -8.35 -2.85
CA ALA A 68 21.30 -7.57 -2.09
C ALA A 68 22.31 -6.80 -2.98
N ALA A 69 22.34 -7.09 -4.28
CA ALA A 69 23.16 -6.42 -5.29
C ALA A 69 22.41 -5.29 -6.04
N ASP A 70 21.38 -4.69 -5.43
CA ASP A 70 20.62 -3.55 -5.97
C ASP A 70 19.84 -3.84 -7.27
N PHE A 71 19.47 -5.10 -7.48
CA PHE A 71 18.63 -5.53 -8.59
C PHE A 71 17.23 -5.87 -8.12
N PHE A 72 16.23 -5.41 -8.85
CA PHE A 72 14.88 -5.95 -8.74
C PHE A 72 14.65 -7.02 -9.80
N ILE A 73 13.82 -7.98 -9.44
CA ILE A 73 13.46 -9.10 -10.30
C ILE A 73 11.95 -9.24 -10.23
N SER A 74 11.30 -9.41 -11.38
CA SER A 74 9.87 -9.68 -11.42
C SER A 74 9.51 -10.79 -12.38
N GLY A 75 8.56 -11.62 -11.97
CA GLY A 75 8.09 -12.80 -12.69
C GLY A 75 6.59 -12.70 -12.99
N SER A 76 6.21 -13.19 -14.16
CA SER A 76 4.85 -13.13 -14.71
C SER A 76 4.19 -14.52 -14.82
N SER A 77 2.86 -14.53 -14.94
CA SER A 77 2.02 -15.72 -15.13
C SER A 77 2.20 -16.41 -16.48
N ASP A 78 2.84 -15.76 -17.45
CA ASP A 78 3.16 -16.33 -18.76
C ASP A 78 4.56 -16.95 -18.83
N GLY A 79 5.28 -16.99 -17.71
CA GLY A 79 6.62 -17.57 -17.64
C GLY A 79 7.75 -16.60 -17.91
N HIS A 80 7.47 -15.29 -18.02
CA HIS A 80 8.49 -14.29 -18.28
C HIS A 80 9.11 -13.71 -17.00
N LEU A 81 10.44 -13.59 -16.99
CA LEU A 81 11.24 -13.02 -15.92
C LEU A 81 11.94 -11.75 -16.43
N LYS A 82 11.92 -10.67 -15.63
CA LYS A 82 12.61 -9.43 -15.94
C LYS A 82 13.54 -9.01 -14.80
N PHE A 83 14.71 -8.54 -15.19
CA PHE A 83 15.69 -7.91 -14.33
C PHE A 83 15.65 -6.40 -14.49
N TRP A 84 15.71 -5.69 -13.37
CA TRP A 84 15.69 -4.24 -13.31
C TRP A 84 16.82 -3.77 -12.40
N LYS A 85 17.58 -2.78 -12.83
CA LYS A 85 18.65 -2.19 -12.05
C LYS A 85 18.14 -0.99 -11.26
N LYS A 86 18.38 -0.94 -9.95
CA LYS A 86 18.09 0.26 -9.15
C LYS A 86 18.98 1.41 -9.63
N LYS A 87 18.37 2.59 -9.78
CA LYS A 87 19.07 3.86 -10.04
C LYS A 87 18.87 4.80 -8.86
N GLY A 88 19.56 5.95 -8.86
CA GLY A 88 19.27 7.01 -7.88
C GLY A 88 17.79 7.39 -7.87
N VAL A 89 17.18 7.50 -9.06
CA VAL A 89 15.75 7.73 -9.28
C VAL A 89 15.16 6.61 -10.13
N GLY A 90 14.08 5.99 -9.68
CA GLY A 90 13.43 4.90 -10.40
C GLY A 90 14.27 3.62 -10.56
N ILE A 91 13.93 2.84 -11.58
CA ILE A 91 14.58 1.60 -11.98
C ILE A 91 14.79 1.59 -13.49
N GLU A 92 15.81 0.89 -13.96
CA GLU A 92 16.11 0.70 -15.38
C GLU A 92 15.90 -0.75 -15.77
N PHE A 93 15.27 -1.00 -16.91
CA PHE A 93 15.18 -2.35 -17.47
C PHE A 93 16.56 -2.85 -17.88
N ALA A 94 16.96 -4.02 -17.38
CA ALA A 94 18.25 -4.62 -17.69
C ALA A 94 18.13 -5.76 -18.70
N LYS A 95 17.31 -6.77 -18.39
CA LYS A 95 17.22 -8.00 -19.20
C LYS A 95 15.85 -8.67 -19.05
N HIS A 96 15.46 -9.38 -20.08
CA HIS A 96 14.23 -10.16 -20.14
C HIS A 96 14.53 -11.60 -20.54
N PHE A 97 13.86 -12.54 -19.88
CA PHE A 97 13.91 -13.97 -20.16
C PHE A 97 12.50 -14.53 -20.32
N ARG A 98 12.29 -15.35 -21.36
CA ARG A 98 11.19 -16.30 -21.38
C ARG A 98 11.62 -17.54 -20.59
N SER A 99 11.53 -17.42 -19.27
CA SER A 99 12.00 -18.43 -18.33
C SER A 99 11.22 -19.72 -18.47
N HIS A 100 9.90 -19.67 -18.53
CA HIS A 100 9.07 -20.87 -18.61
C HIS A 100 8.05 -20.76 -19.74
N LEU A 101 7.47 -21.90 -20.14
CA LEU A 101 6.32 -21.91 -21.06
C LEU A 101 5.00 -21.68 -20.32
N GLY A 102 4.98 -21.99 -19.02
CA GLY A 102 3.86 -21.78 -18.11
C GLY A 102 4.20 -20.77 -17.01
N PRO A 103 3.28 -20.57 -16.04
CA PRO A 103 3.43 -19.57 -14.99
C PRO A 103 4.67 -19.77 -14.13
N ILE A 104 5.27 -18.65 -13.70
CA ILE A 104 6.24 -18.67 -12.61
C ILE A 104 5.47 -18.87 -11.31
N GLU A 105 5.65 -20.04 -10.71
CA GLU A 105 5.01 -20.45 -9.44
C GLU A 105 5.83 -20.01 -8.23
N GLY A 106 7.14 -19.78 -8.42
CA GLY A 106 8.04 -19.33 -7.36
C GLY A 106 9.26 -18.62 -7.90
N LEU A 107 9.70 -17.61 -7.16
CA LEU A 107 10.88 -16.80 -7.41
C LEU A 107 11.62 -16.62 -6.09
N ALA A 108 12.89 -17.03 -6.03
CA ALA A 108 13.73 -16.86 -4.84
C ALA A 108 15.11 -16.30 -5.22
N VAL A 109 15.62 -15.40 -4.39
CA VAL A 109 16.94 -14.77 -4.54
C VAL A 109 17.83 -15.24 -3.40
N SER A 110 19.10 -15.53 -3.70
CA SER A 110 20.04 -15.99 -2.69
C SER A 110 20.34 -14.89 -1.67
N VAL A 111 20.79 -15.30 -0.48
CA VAL A 111 21.07 -14.38 0.64
C VAL A 111 22.14 -13.34 0.27
N ASP A 112 23.13 -13.72 -0.54
CA ASP A 112 24.18 -12.84 -1.06
C ASP A 112 23.74 -12.00 -2.26
N GLY A 113 22.53 -12.23 -2.79
CA GLY A 113 21.99 -11.54 -3.96
C GLY A 113 22.60 -11.95 -5.31
N ALA A 114 23.54 -12.90 -5.34
CA ALA A 114 24.26 -13.26 -6.55
C ALA A 114 23.43 -14.13 -7.51
N LEU A 115 22.53 -14.94 -6.97
CA LEU A 115 21.73 -15.91 -7.73
C LEU A 115 20.25 -15.65 -7.52
N CYS A 116 19.47 -15.92 -8.55
CA CYS A 116 18.03 -16.11 -8.40
C CYS A 116 17.58 -17.38 -9.11
N CYS A 117 16.43 -17.89 -8.71
CA CYS A 117 15.83 -19.05 -9.37
C CYS A 117 14.33 -18.86 -9.59
N THR A 118 13.83 -19.50 -10.63
CA THR A 118 12.40 -19.59 -10.94
C THR A 118 11.98 -21.04 -11.01
N ILE A 119 10.77 -21.33 -10.53
CA ILE A 119 10.11 -22.62 -10.69
C ILE A 119 8.79 -22.46 -11.43
N SER A 120 8.37 -23.51 -12.11
CA SER A 120 7.13 -23.54 -12.87
C SER A 120 6.51 -24.94 -12.87
N ASN A 121 5.27 -25.02 -13.34
CA ASN A 121 4.55 -26.27 -13.56
C ASN A 121 5.15 -27.15 -14.68
N ASP A 122 6.13 -26.62 -15.43
CA ASP A 122 6.89 -27.37 -16.44
C ASP A 122 7.93 -28.35 -15.87
N ARG A 123 7.96 -28.52 -14.54
CA ARG A 123 8.88 -29.40 -13.80
C ARG A 123 10.36 -29.01 -14.00
N SER A 124 10.62 -27.71 -14.09
CA SER A 124 11.99 -27.21 -14.14
C SER A 124 12.24 -26.11 -13.13
N VAL A 125 13.48 -26.10 -12.63
CA VAL A 125 14.06 -24.97 -11.92
C VAL A 125 15.08 -24.32 -12.84
N LYS A 126 14.97 -23.02 -13.05
CA LYS A 126 15.98 -22.26 -13.79
C LYS A 126 16.70 -21.32 -12.85
N ILE A 127 18.02 -21.32 -12.92
CA ILE A 127 18.91 -20.55 -12.06
C ILE A 127 19.59 -19.51 -12.92
N TYR A 128 19.67 -18.29 -12.41
CA TYR A 128 20.23 -17.14 -13.10
C TYR A 128 21.30 -16.48 -12.25
N ASP A 129 22.33 -16.00 -12.93
CA ASP A 129 23.30 -15.07 -12.40
C ASP A 129 22.68 -13.67 -12.44
N VAL A 130 22.54 -13.04 -11.27
CA VAL A 130 21.90 -11.73 -11.15
C VAL A 130 22.81 -10.62 -11.67
N PHE A 131 24.13 -10.75 -11.54
CA PHE A 131 25.10 -9.73 -11.97
C PHE A 131 25.29 -9.73 -13.48
N ASN A 132 25.41 -10.92 -14.07
CA ASN A 132 25.63 -11.09 -15.50
C ASN A 132 24.32 -11.08 -16.31
N TYR A 133 23.17 -11.17 -15.62
CA TYR A 133 21.85 -11.33 -16.22
C TYR A 133 21.79 -12.52 -17.19
N ASP A 134 22.34 -13.65 -16.79
CA ASP A 134 22.43 -14.85 -17.61
C ASP A 134 21.80 -16.05 -16.91
N MET A 135 21.17 -16.94 -17.69
CA MET A 135 20.71 -18.22 -17.19
C MET A 135 21.92 -19.13 -17.01
N MET A 136 22.24 -19.49 -15.76
CA MET A 136 23.39 -20.32 -15.43
C MET A 136 23.11 -21.81 -15.62
N ALA A 137 21.98 -22.27 -15.11
CA ALA A 137 21.67 -23.69 -15.04
C ALA A 137 20.16 -23.93 -15.10
N MET A 138 19.80 -25.13 -15.55
CA MET A 138 18.45 -25.65 -15.53
C MET A 138 18.46 -27.03 -14.90
N ILE A 139 17.67 -27.22 -13.85
CA ILE A 139 17.47 -28.50 -13.16
C ILE A 139 16.10 -29.02 -13.58
N ARG A 140 16.06 -30.24 -14.11
CA ARG A 140 14.80 -30.94 -14.43
C ARG A 140 14.36 -31.75 -13.22
N LEU A 141 13.12 -31.53 -12.79
CA LEU A 141 12.54 -32.19 -11.64
C LEU A 141 11.68 -33.38 -12.10
N PRO A 142 11.65 -34.49 -11.34
CA PRO A 142 10.72 -35.58 -11.61
C PRO A 142 9.28 -35.25 -11.20
N PHE A 143 9.07 -34.16 -10.44
CA PHE A 143 7.78 -33.70 -9.90
C PHE A 143 7.52 -32.23 -10.27
N VAL A 144 6.30 -31.76 -9.99
CA VAL A 144 5.94 -30.34 -10.14
C VAL A 144 6.33 -29.59 -8.86
N ALA A 145 7.16 -28.56 -9.00
CA ALA A 145 7.65 -27.81 -7.84
C ALA A 145 6.52 -27.03 -7.15
N GLY A 146 6.47 -27.09 -5.81
CA GLY A 146 5.53 -26.34 -4.98
C GLY A 146 6.12 -25.03 -4.48
N CYS A 147 7.24 -25.11 -3.76
CA CYS A 147 7.98 -23.94 -3.26
C CYS A 147 9.49 -24.14 -3.42
N VAL A 148 10.22 -23.02 -3.48
CA VAL A 148 11.66 -23.00 -3.66
C VAL A 148 12.31 -21.98 -2.73
N GLU A 149 13.49 -22.30 -2.19
CA GLU A 149 14.27 -21.39 -1.36
C GLU A 149 15.76 -21.73 -1.39
N TRP A 150 16.61 -20.69 -1.35
CA TRP A 150 18.06 -20.85 -1.24
C TRP A 150 18.46 -21.15 0.21
N VAL A 151 19.23 -22.22 0.42
CA VAL A 151 19.50 -22.79 1.75
C VAL A 151 21.00 -22.98 2.01
N TYR A 152 21.77 -21.94 1.72
CA TYR A 152 23.22 -21.92 1.91
C TYR A 152 23.70 -20.58 2.47
N LYS A 153 24.85 -20.59 3.15
CA LYS A 153 25.47 -19.36 3.69
C LYS A 153 26.39 -18.72 2.68
N GLN A 154 26.60 -17.41 2.81
CA GLN A 154 27.64 -16.73 2.05
C GLN A 154 29.00 -17.36 2.36
N GLY A 155 29.74 -17.74 1.32
CA GLY A 155 31.01 -18.45 1.44
C GLY A 155 30.90 -19.97 1.36
N ASP A 156 29.69 -20.55 1.37
CA ASP A 156 29.53 -21.98 1.09
C ASP A 156 29.97 -22.30 -0.35
N VAL A 157 30.73 -23.38 -0.50
CA VAL A 157 31.17 -23.87 -1.81
C VAL A 157 29.98 -24.29 -2.68
N LYS A 158 29.00 -24.94 -2.04
CA LYS A 158 27.79 -25.45 -2.71
C LYS A 158 26.65 -24.45 -2.56
N ALA A 159 26.08 -24.03 -3.68
CA ALA A 159 24.88 -23.22 -3.70
C ALA A 159 23.66 -24.15 -3.58
N LYS A 160 23.28 -24.47 -2.34
CA LYS A 160 22.19 -25.41 -2.06
C LYS A 160 20.84 -24.73 -2.27
N LEU A 161 19.96 -25.42 -2.99
CA LEU A 161 18.61 -25.00 -3.30
C LEU A 161 17.62 -26.05 -2.80
N ALA A 162 16.66 -25.65 -1.99
CA ALA A 162 15.61 -26.54 -1.53
C ALA A 162 14.36 -26.35 -2.39
N VAL A 163 13.79 -27.46 -2.84
CA VAL A 163 12.61 -27.49 -3.70
C VAL A 163 11.62 -28.51 -3.14
N SER A 164 10.39 -28.10 -2.88
CA SER A 164 9.30 -29.01 -2.51
C SER A 164 8.53 -29.46 -3.74
N ASP A 165 7.87 -30.60 -3.61
CA ASP A 165 6.83 -31.04 -4.55
C ASP A 165 5.48 -30.42 -4.14
N CYS A 166 4.70 -29.96 -5.12
CA CYS A 166 3.40 -29.33 -4.86
C CYS A 166 2.35 -30.31 -4.32
N ASN A 167 2.55 -31.62 -4.51
CA ASN A 167 1.59 -32.67 -4.15
C ASN A 167 2.08 -33.58 -3.02
N SER A 168 3.30 -33.39 -2.50
CA SER A 168 3.85 -34.21 -1.42
C SER A 168 4.53 -33.37 -0.35
N SER A 169 4.87 -34.01 0.77
CA SER A 169 5.53 -33.38 1.91
C SER A 169 7.05 -33.46 1.86
N VAL A 170 7.61 -33.85 0.71
CA VAL A 170 9.04 -34.05 0.50
C VAL A 170 9.72 -32.74 0.15
N VAL A 171 10.86 -32.49 0.79
CA VAL A 171 11.84 -31.47 0.38
C VAL A 171 13.03 -32.14 -0.27
N ASN A 172 13.46 -31.61 -1.40
CA ASN A 172 14.62 -32.06 -2.16
C ASN A 172 15.68 -30.94 -2.16
N ILE A 173 16.92 -31.27 -1.82
CA ILE A 173 18.05 -30.35 -1.83
C ILE A 173 18.88 -30.59 -3.08
N TYR A 174 19.06 -29.57 -3.89
CA TYR A 174 19.87 -29.58 -5.10
C TYR A 174 21.11 -28.70 -4.93
N ASP A 175 22.19 -29.04 -5.63
CA ASP A 175 23.34 -28.15 -5.80
C ASP A 175 23.21 -27.42 -7.13
N ALA A 176 22.90 -26.13 -7.07
CA ALA A 176 22.69 -25.28 -8.24
C ALA A 176 23.92 -25.19 -9.16
N ARG A 177 25.13 -25.50 -8.67
CA ARG A 177 26.39 -25.43 -9.45
C ARG A 177 26.83 -26.79 -9.99
N SER A 178 26.21 -27.89 -9.54
CA SER A 178 26.67 -29.24 -9.89
C SER A 178 26.34 -29.65 -11.34
N GLY A 179 25.34 -29.02 -11.96
CA GLY A 179 24.78 -29.45 -13.24
C GLY A 179 24.00 -30.77 -13.17
N SER A 180 23.78 -31.32 -11.97
CA SER A 180 23.02 -32.55 -11.74
C SER A 180 21.52 -32.27 -11.68
N ASN A 181 20.73 -33.20 -12.21
CA ASN A 181 19.27 -33.24 -12.00
C ASN A 181 18.86 -34.08 -10.79
N GLU A 182 19.82 -34.78 -10.17
CA GLU A 182 19.58 -35.60 -8.99
C GLU A 182 19.71 -34.77 -7.71
N PRO A 183 18.79 -34.92 -6.74
CA PRO A 183 18.91 -34.24 -5.46
C PRO A 183 20.08 -34.80 -4.65
N MET A 184 20.76 -33.94 -3.93
CA MET A 184 21.78 -34.31 -2.94
C MET A 184 21.20 -35.03 -1.73
N ALA A 185 19.99 -34.63 -1.34
CA ALA A 185 19.27 -35.18 -0.21
C ALA A 185 17.77 -34.93 -0.40
N SER A 186 16.96 -35.89 0.02
CA SER A 186 15.50 -35.82 -0.04
C SER A 186 14.91 -36.39 1.23
N ARG A 187 13.89 -35.73 1.79
CA ARG A 187 13.22 -36.20 3.00
C ARG A 187 11.80 -35.64 3.11
N GLU A 188 10.91 -36.44 3.67
CA GLU A 188 9.59 -35.98 4.16
C GLU A 188 9.77 -35.13 5.42
N ILE A 189 9.39 -33.86 5.32
CA ILE A 189 9.48 -32.90 6.43
C ILE A 189 8.12 -32.69 7.10
N HIS A 190 7.06 -32.66 6.30
CA HIS A 190 5.68 -32.40 6.75
C HIS A 190 4.79 -33.64 6.59
N LEU A 191 3.54 -33.52 7.04
CA LEU A 191 2.48 -34.49 6.72
C LEU A 191 1.64 -34.08 5.51
N GLY A 192 1.64 -32.79 5.17
CA GLY A 192 0.94 -32.23 4.00
C GLY A 192 1.89 -31.53 3.03
N PRO A 193 1.38 -31.12 1.85
CA PRO A 193 2.16 -30.35 0.89
C PRO A 193 2.67 -29.03 1.46
N ILE A 194 3.92 -28.71 1.14
CA ILE A 194 4.61 -27.55 1.69
C ILE A 194 4.19 -26.31 0.88
N LYS A 195 3.66 -25.29 1.57
CA LYS A 195 3.19 -24.05 0.94
C LYS A 195 4.26 -22.98 0.86
N CYS A 196 5.11 -22.88 1.87
CA CYS A 196 6.18 -21.89 1.89
C CYS A 196 7.34 -22.34 2.77
N MET A 197 8.50 -21.77 2.48
CA MET A 197 9.73 -22.04 3.19
C MET A 197 10.65 -20.83 3.15
N LYS A 198 11.41 -20.59 4.22
CA LYS A 198 12.39 -19.52 4.33
C LYS A 198 13.62 -19.94 5.10
N TYR A 199 14.77 -19.56 4.58
CA TYR A 199 16.06 -19.84 5.20
C TYR A 199 16.50 -18.72 6.12
N ASN A 200 16.96 -19.11 7.31
CA ASN A 200 17.64 -18.23 8.24
C ASN A 200 19.14 -18.54 8.24
N HIS A 201 19.91 -17.68 7.58
CA HIS A 201 21.36 -17.81 7.42
C HIS A 201 22.14 -17.68 8.73
N GLU A 202 21.63 -16.91 9.70
CA GLU A 202 22.27 -16.73 11.01
C GLU A 202 22.33 -18.06 11.78
N TYR A 203 21.23 -18.80 11.82
CA TYR A 203 21.12 -20.07 12.55
C TYR A 203 21.23 -21.33 11.69
N ASP A 204 21.54 -21.19 10.40
CA ASP A 204 21.58 -22.28 9.42
C ASP A 204 20.34 -23.18 9.45
N THR A 205 19.16 -22.56 9.44
CA THR A 205 17.90 -23.25 9.72
C THR A 205 16.82 -22.76 8.78
N VAL A 206 16.05 -23.68 8.23
CA VAL A 206 14.87 -23.39 7.41
C VAL A 206 13.62 -23.53 8.26
N ILE A 207 12.73 -22.56 8.12
CA ILE A 207 11.35 -22.66 8.59
C ILE A 207 10.48 -22.96 7.37
N SER A 208 9.57 -23.93 7.50
CA SER A 208 8.62 -24.28 6.45
C SER A 208 7.23 -24.50 7.03
N ALA A 209 6.19 -24.24 6.24
CA ALA A 209 4.81 -24.48 6.63
C ALA A 209 4.05 -25.30 5.58
N ASP A 210 3.22 -26.22 6.05
CA ASP A 210 2.32 -27.01 5.21
C ASP A 210 0.98 -26.28 4.95
N ASP A 211 0.13 -26.93 4.17
CA ASP A 211 -1.22 -26.48 3.82
C ASP A 211 -2.18 -26.40 5.01
N LYS A 212 -1.89 -27.09 6.11
CA LYS A 212 -2.65 -27.04 7.38
C LYS A 212 -2.14 -25.97 8.34
N GLY A 213 -1.06 -25.28 7.99
CA GLY A 213 -0.45 -24.25 8.83
C GLY A 213 0.43 -24.80 9.96
N ILE A 214 0.87 -26.05 9.87
CA ILE A 214 1.87 -26.63 10.76
C ILE A 214 3.25 -26.12 10.33
N ILE A 215 4.03 -25.67 11.31
CA ILE A 215 5.36 -25.11 11.10
C ILE A 215 6.41 -26.14 11.52
N GLU A 216 7.43 -26.33 10.67
CA GLU A 216 8.57 -27.19 10.91
C GLU A 216 9.90 -26.43 10.79
N TYR A 217 10.87 -26.86 11.58
CA TYR A 217 12.25 -26.36 11.60
C TYR A 217 13.19 -27.49 11.19
N TRP A 218 14.10 -27.20 10.26
CA TRP A 218 15.06 -28.20 9.81
C TRP A 218 16.35 -27.56 9.28
N ARG A 219 17.44 -28.33 9.32
CA ARG A 219 18.74 -27.92 8.76
C ARG A 219 18.91 -28.35 7.31
N PRO A 220 19.47 -27.50 6.44
CA PRO A 220 19.72 -27.88 5.05
C PRO A 220 20.64 -29.08 4.87
N ALA A 221 21.63 -29.24 5.75
CA ALA A 221 22.63 -30.31 5.63
C ALA A 221 22.09 -31.70 6.00
N SER A 222 21.20 -31.79 7.00
CA SER A 222 20.72 -33.06 7.54
C SER A 222 19.23 -33.33 7.30
N LEU A 223 18.47 -32.31 6.89
CA LEU A 223 17.00 -32.33 6.81
C LEU A 223 16.35 -32.76 8.14
N GLN A 224 17.02 -32.45 9.25
CA GLN A 224 16.59 -32.80 10.61
C GLN A 224 16.41 -31.55 11.46
N PHE A 225 15.71 -31.71 12.58
CA PHE A 225 15.48 -30.66 13.55
C PHE A 225 16.80 -30.01 14.03
N PRO A 226 16.89 -28.68 14.08
CA PRO A 226 18.14 -27.95 14.34
C PRO A 226 18.43 -27.80 15.85
N GLU A 227 18.83 -28.87 16.52
CA GLU A 227 19.03 -28.86 17.99
C GLU A 227 19.92 -27.71 18.51
N SER A 228 20.98 -27.33 17.79
CA SER A 228 21.83 -26.20 18.22
C SER A 228 21.42 -24.83 17.67
N GLY A 229 20.44 -24.76 16.76
CA GLY A 229 19.95 -23.51 16.16
C GLY A 229 18.82 -22.86 16.97
N VAL A 230 18.04 -23.68 17.67
CA VAL A 230 16.89 -23.25 18.49
C VAL A 230 17.10 -23.61 19.95
N THR A 231 16.25 -23.09 20.84
CA THR A 231 16.34 -23.33 22.30
C THR A 231 15.21 -24.20 22.84
N PHE A 232 14.36 -24.75 21.97
CA PHE A 232 13.27 -25.63 22.33
C PHE A 232 13.49 -27.01 21.71
N SER A 233 12.99 -28.05 22.37
CA SER A 233 13.01 -29.43 21.88
C SER A 233 11.61 -29.91 21.52
N LEU A 234 10.59 -29.49 22.27
CA LEU A 234 9.19 -29.83 22.02
C LEU A 234 8.43 -28.61 21.48
N LYS A 235 7.55 -28.85 20.50
CA LYS A 235 6.69 -27.79 19.96
C LYS A 235 5.68 -27.26 20.97
N SER A 236 5.35 -28.02 22.01
CA SER A 236 4.48 -27.59 23.13
C SER A 236 5.07 -26.40 23.89
N ASP A 237 6.39 -26.23 23.86
CA ASP A 237 7.09 -25.14 24.56
C ASP A 237 7.10 -23.83 23.75
N THR A 238 6.47 -23.87 22.57
CA THR A 238 6.44 -22.81 21.57
C THR A 238 5.00 -22.37 21.28
N ASP A 239 4.85 -21.27 20.56
CA ASP A 239 3.55 -20.80 20.08
C ASP A 239 3.33 -21.12 18.60
N LEU A 240 4.09 -22.05 18.02
CA LEU A 240 4.02 -22.37 16.59
C LEU A 240 2.65 -22.93 16.17
N PHE A 241 1.90 -23.52 17.10
CA PHE A 241 0.53 -23.97 16.86
C PHE A 241 -0.51 -22.83 16.87
N ALA A 242 -0.11 -21.56 17.08
CA ALA A 242 -1.03 -20.43 17.06
C ALA A 242 -1.81 -20.32 15.74
N ILE A 243 -1.20 -20.71 14.62
CA ILE A 243 -1.84 -20.72 13.29
C ILE A 243 -2.98 -21.75 13.25
N VAL A 244 -2.66 -23.01 13.59
CA VAL A 244 -3.63 -24.11 13.63
C VAL A 244 -4.75 -23.84 14.64
N LYS A 245 -4.42 -23.31 15.83
CA LYS A 245 -5.40 -22.91 16.85
C LYS A 245 -6.35 -21.82 16.36
N SER A 246 -5.88 -20.94 15.47
CA SER A 246 -6.70 -19.90 14.83
C SER A 246 -7.51 -20.42 13.64
N LYS A 247 -7.43 -21.72 13.32
CA LYS A 247 -8.11 -22.36 12.17
C LYS A 247 -7.81 -21.67 10.84
N THR A 248 -6.58 -21.19 10.69
CA THR A 248 -6.12 -20.49 9.49
C THR A 248 -4.89 -21.19 8.92
N THR A 249 -4.44 -20.75 7.74
CA THR A 249 -3.26 -21.28 7.06
C THR A 249 -2.16 -20.23 6.97
N VAL A 250 -1.01 -20.62 6.46
CA VAL A 250 0.12 -19.71 6.22
C VAL A 250 0.10 -19.23 4.78
N SER A 251 0.16 -17.91 4.58
CA SER A 251 0.28 -17.29 3.25
C SER A 251 1.73 -17.03 2.86
N THR A 252 2.51 -16.39 3.75
CA THR A 252 3.96 -16.27 3.56
C THR A 252 4.68 -16.24 4.91
N ILE A 253 5.96 -16.62 4.88
CA ILE A 253 6.90 -16.51 5.97
C ILE A 253 7.98 -15.54 5.50
N GLU A 254 8.43 -14.65 6.37
CA GLU A 254 9.65 -13.87 6.14
C GLU A 254 10.51 -13.85 7.39
N VAL A 255 11.82 -14.02 7.22
CA VAL A 255 12.80 -13.98 8.30
C VAL A 255 13.38 -12.58 8.36
N SER A 256 13.44 -12.02 9.56
CA SER A 256 14.06 -10.71 9.79
C SER A 256 15.52 -10.71 9.34
N PRO A 257 16.06 -9.57 8.85
CA PRO A 257 17.44 -9.51 8.37
C PRO A 257 18.50 -9.88 9.40
N ASP A 258 18.23 -9.68 10.70
CA ASP A 258 19.12 -10.08 11.79
C ASP A 258 18.92 -11.54 12.25
N GLY A 259 18.02 -12.27 11.58
CA GLY A 259 17.68 -13.66 11.85
C GLY A 259 16.94 -13.89 13.17
N LYS A 260 16.75 -12.90 14.05
CA LYS A 260 16.25 -13.13 15.41
C LYS A 260 14.75 -13.39 15.46
N GLN A 261 14.03 -12.91 14.45
CA GLN A 261 12.58 -13.00 14.35
C GLN A 261 12.15 -13.51 12.99
N PHE A 262 10.93 -14.01 12.92
CA PHE A 262 10.25 -14.24 11.66
C PHE A 262 8.78 -13.82 11.79
N SER A 263 8.20 -13.43 10.67
CA SER A 263 6.79 -13.05 10.57
C SER A 263 6.05 -14.04 9.69
N ILE A 264 4.80 -14.29 10.06
CA ILE A 264 3.84 -15.07 9.30
C ILE A 264 2.67 -14.16 8.96
N THR A 265 2.31 -14.12 7.68
CA THR A 265 1.03 -13.57 7.23
C THR A 265 0.06 -14.71 6.97
N SER A 266 -1.19 -14.49 7.32
CA SER A 266 -2.26 -15.48 7.23
C SER A 266 -3.53 -14.86 6.64
N PRO A 267 -4.41 -15.67 6.01
CA PRO A 267 -5.66 -15.17 5.43
C PRO A 267 -6.64 -14.52 6.43
N ASP A 268 -6.42 -14.71 7.73
CA ASP A 268 -7.22 -14.13 8.82
C ASP A 268 -6.88 -12.66 9.11
N ARG A 269 -6.18 -11.98 8.18
CA ARG A 269 -5.76 -10.57 8.28
C ARG A 269 -4.92 -10.28 9.52
N ARG A 270 -4.13 -11.26 9.95
CA ARG A 270 -3.23 -11.12 11.10
C ARG A 270 -1.80 -11.44 10.72
N ILE A 271 -0.90 -10.54 11.10
CA ILE A 271 0.54 -10.77 11.02
C ILE A 271 1.02 -11.20 12.40
N ARG A 272 1.64 -12.39 12.47
CA ARG A 272 2.18 -12.94 13.71
C ARG A 272 3.69 -12.91 13.64
N VAL A 273 4.32 -12.26 14.60
CA VAL A 273 5.77 -12.16 14.72
C VAL A 273 6.24 -13.04 15.86
N PHE A 274 7.21 -13.90 15.58
CA PHE A 274 7.77 -14.86 16.50
C PHE A 274 9.25 -14.60 16.75
N TRP A 275 9.71 -14.97 17.93
CA TRP A 275 11.14 -15.13 18.18
C TRP A 275 11.63 -16.42 17.53
N PHE A 276 12.65 -16.33 16.68
CA PHE A 276 13.13 -17.47 15.90
C PHE A 276 13.66 -18.60 16.79
N ARG A 277 14.56 -18.28 17.73
CA ARG A 277 15.20 -19.30 18.57
C ARG A 277 14.25 -20.01 19.52
N THR A 278 13.25 -19.29 20.06
CA THR A 278 12.33 -19.85 21.06
C THR A 278 11.03 -20.35 20.47
N GLY A 279 10.70 -20.00 19.22
CA GLY A 279 9.40 -20.29 18.60
C GLY A 279 8.20 -19.62 19.30
N LYS A 280 8.44 -18.69 20.22
CA LYS A 280 7.39 -18.01 20.99
C LYS A 280 6.85 -16.79 20.24
N LEU A 281 5.55 -16.55 20.39
CA LEU A 281 4.86 -15.43 19.77
C LEU A 281 5.29 -14.14 20.48
N ARG A 282 5.89 -13.23 19.72
CA ARG A 282 6.32 -11.91 20.22
C ARG A 282 5.17 -10.91 20.13
N ARG A 283 4.48 -10.87 18.99
CA ARG A 283 3.45 -9.88 18.71
C ARG A 283 2.48 -10.36 17.64
N VAL A 284 1.24 -9.90 17.73
CA VAL A 284 0.23 -10.03 16.68
C VAL A 284 -0.18 -8.64 16.25
N TYR A 285 -0.22 -8.41 14.95
CA TYR A 285 -0.81 -7.22 14.34
C TYR A 285 -2.11 -7.65 13.65
N ASP A 286 -3.19 -6.94 13.96
CA ASP A 286 -4.50 -7.16 13.35
C ASP A 286 -4.68 -6.11 12.26
N GLU A 287 -4.81 -6.57 11.02
CA GLU A 287 -4.99 -5.74 9.81
C GLU A 287 -6.47 -5.70 9.40
N SER A 288 -7.40 -6.04 10.29
CA SER A 288 -8.82 -5.80 10.06
C SER A 288 -9.08 -4.30 9.87
N LEU A 289 -10.02 -3.99 8.97
CA LEU A 289 -10.37 -2.61 8.61
C LEU A 289 -10.76 -1.79 9.86
N GLU A 290 -11.51 -2.40 10.77
CA GLU A 290 -11.91 -1.79 12.05
C GLU A 290 -10.71 -1.34 12.89
N VAL A 291 -9.63 -2.13 12.94
CA VAL A 291 -8.43 -1.79 13.70
C VAL A 291 -7.62 -0.74 12.96
N VAL A 292 -7.55 -0.81 11.62
CA VAL A 292 -6.86 0.18 10.80
C VAL A 292 -7.47 1.56 10.96
N ASP A 293 -8.79 1.68 10.93
CA ASP A 293 -9.49 2.97 11.11
C ASP A 293 -9.23 3.59 12.49
N ASN A 294 -9.12 2.76 13.53
CA ASN A 294 -8.79 3.20 14.88
C ASN A 294 -7.29 3.53 15.08
N LEU A 295 -6.40 3.00 14.25
CA LEU A 295 -4.94 3.15 14.37
C LEU A 295 -4.34 4.18 13.40
N LEU A 296 -5.16 4.94 12.66
CA LEU A 296 -4.70 5.95 11.70
C LEU A 296 -3.76 7.02 12.31
N LEU A 297 -3.72 7.17 13.64
CA LEU A 297 -2.80 8.08 14.34
C LEU A 297 -1.37 7.51 14.54
N VAL A 298 -1.12 6.22 14.26
CA VAL A 298 0.16 5.53 14.59
C VAL A 298 0.74 4.72 13.43
N ILE A 299 0.01 4.59 12.31
CA ILE A 299 0.41 3.78 11.15
C ILE A 299 0.43 4.67 9.90
N TRP A 300 1.50 4.56 9.12
CA TRP A 300 1.56 5.16 7.78
C TRP A 300 1.11 4.13 6.74
N ILE A 301 0.12 4.48 5.92
CA ILE A 301 -0.45 3.57 4.90
C ILE A 301 -0.02 4.07 3.52
N LEU A 302 0.85 3.31 2.86
CA LEU A 302 1.28 3.58 1.49
C LEU A 302 0.22 3.07 0.50
N GLY A 303 -0.04 3.83 -0.56
CA GLY A 303 -0.99 3.43 -1.61
C GLY A 303 -2.46 3.55 -1.22
N LYS A 304 -2.80 4.24 -0.10
CA LYS A 304 -4.20 4.45 0.31
C LYS A 304 -5.05 5.14 -0.77
N VAL A 305 -4.41 5.97 -1.60
CA VAL A 305 -5.08 6.72 -2.68
C VAL A 305 -5.29 5.85 -3.93
N GLU A 306 -4.58 4.73 -4.06
CA GLU A 306 -4.63 3.83 -5.23
C GLU A 306 -5.79 2.83 -5.12
N ASN A 307 -7.03 3.33 -5.01
CA ASN A 307 -8.24 2.55 -4.73
C ASN A 307 -8.52 1.41 -5.74
N ASN A 308 -7.95 1.47 -6.94
CA ASN A 308 -8.14 0.49 -8.01
C ASN A 308 -7.13 -0.66 -7.99
N ASP A 309 -6.07 -0.57 -7.19
CA ASP A 309 -4.96 -1.51 -7.21
C ASP A 309 -4.83 -2.25 -5.87
N ARG A 310 -5.06 -3.57 -5.92
CA ARG A 310 -4.85 -4.45 -4.76
C ARG A 310 -3.44 -5.06 -4.82
N PHE A 311 -2.50 -4.49 -4.09
CA PHE A 311 -1.14 -5.02 -3.99
C PHE A 311 -1.10 -6.39 -3.29
N LEU A 312 -0.28 -7.31 -3.80
CA LEU A 312 -0.23 -8.71 -3.34
C LEU A 312 1.14 -9.15 -2.84
N ARG A 313 2.20 -8.81 -3.56
CA ARG A 313 3.59 -9.12 -3.19
C ARG A 313 4.38 -7.82 -3.21
N ILE A 314 5.28 -7.71 -2.24
CA ILE A 314 6.14 -6.54 -2.07
C ILE A 314 7.59 -7.01 -1.93
N ALA A 315 8.52 -6.20 -2.42
CA ALA A 315 9.95 -6.35 -2.22
C ALA A 315 10.54 -5.00 -1.82
N LEU A 316 11.19 -4.95 -0.65
CA LEU A 316 11.71 -3.71 -0.08
C LEU A 316 13.22 -3.59 -0.31
N TYR A 317 13.62 -2.56 -1.03
CA TYR A 317 14.99 -2.11 -1.15
C TYR A 317 15.26 -1.00 -0.11
N GLN A 318 16.30 -1.15 0.71
CA GLN A 318 16.67 -0.18 1.75
C GLN A 318 18.06 0.43 1.56
N GLY A 319 18.68 0.26 0.39
CA GLY A 319 20.05 0.71 0.14
C GLY A 319 21.12 -0.29 0.62
N ASP A 320 22.38 0.10 0.46
CA ASP A 320 23.54 -0.74 0.78
C ASP A 320 23.63 -1.05 2.29
N ARG A 321 23.36 -2.31 2.62
CA ARG A 321 23.47 -2.90 3.96
C ARG A 321 24.91 -2.99 4.47
N SER A 322 25.91 -2.87 3.59
CA SER A 322 27.34 -2.91 3.94
C SER A 322 27.80 -1.65 4.70
N SER A 323 27.00 -0.57 4.65
CA SER A 323 27.22 0.63 5.44
C SER A 323 26.87 0.42 6.93
N LYS A 324 27.56 -0.52 7.59
CA LYS A 324 27.73 -0.51 9.06
C LYS A 324 28.35 0.80 9.57
N LYS A 325 28.76 1.71 8.67
CA LYS A 325 28.81 3.14 8.95
C LYS A 325 27.38 3.69 8.94
N VAL A 326 26.67 3.54 10.05
CA VAL A 326 25.81 4.64 10.51
C VAL A 326 26.72 5.86 10.40
N ARG A 327 26.45 6.74 9.44
CA ARG A 327 27.18 8.00 9.32
C ARG A 327 26.85 8.73 10.61
N LYS A 328 27.71 8.58 11.63
CA LYS A 328 27.71 9.44 12.80
C LYS A 328 27.93 10.81 12.20
N VAL A 329 26.85 11.57 12.05
CA VAL A 329 26.94 13.01 11.91
C VAL A 329 27.09 13.47 13.35
N PRO A 330 28.32 13.71 13.86
CA PRO A 330 28.44 14.44 15.11
C PRO A 330 27.76 15.79 14.88
N ALA A 331 26.99 16.24 15.88
CA ALA A 331 26.25 17.51 15.86
C ALA A 331 27.15 18.77 15.81
N ALA A 332 28.40 18.65 15.36
CA ALA A 332 29.41 19.70 15.34
C ALA A 332 30.19 19.80 14.01
N ALA A 333 29.74 19.15 12.92
CA ALA A 333 30.38 19.27 11.61
C ALA A 333 29.35 19.60 10.52
N ALA A 334 28.74 20.78 10.62
CA ALA A 334 28.32 21.50 9.42
C ALA A 334 29.60 21.89 8.67
N ASN A 335 29.66 21.58 7.38
CA ASN A 335 30.80 21.78 6.46
C ASN A 335 31.78 20.59 6.35
N VAL A 336 31.32 19.50 5.73
CA VAL A 336 32.23 18.60 4.99
C VAL A 336 31.58 18.26 3.64
N ASN A 337 32.31 18.64 2.59
CA ASN A 337 32.03 18.46 1.16
C ASN A 337 31.21 17.20 0.84
N GLU A 338 30.02 17.41 0.27
CA GLU A 338 29.15 16.36 -0.26
C GLU A 338 29.83 15.69 -1.45
N SER A 339 30.24 14.43 -1.27
CA SER A 339 30.50 13.54 -2.39
C SER A 339 29.22 13.42 -3.21
N LYS A 340 29.27 13.88 -4.48
CA LYS A 340 28.21 13.87 -5.50
C LYS A 340 27.82 12.44 -5.95
N GLU A 341 27.52 11.54 -5.03
CA GLU A 341 26.76 10.34 -5.37
C GLU A 341 25.32 10.54 -4.92
N PRO A 342 24.33 10.43 -5.82
CA PRO A 342 22.93 10.60 -5.42
C PRO A 342 22.58 9.54 -4.39
N LEU A 343 22.08 9.96 -3.22
CA LEU A 343 21.53 9.04 -2.24
C LEU A 343 20.50 8.15 -2.94
N ILE A 344 20.71 6.84 -2.93
CA ILE A 344 19.76 5.89 -3.50
C ILE A 344 18.60 5.77 -2.52
N ASP A 345 17.41 6.21 -2.95
CA ASP A 345 16.23 6.18 -2.10
C ASP A 345 15.78 4.75 -1.78
N PRO A 346 15.26 4.50 -0.55
CA PRO A 346 14.56 3.26 -0.25
C PRO A 346 13.36 3.14 -1.16
N THR A 347 13.06 1.92 -1.58
CA THR A 347 12.10 1.69 -2.65
C THR A 347 11.37 0.37 -2.43
N LEU A 348 10.05 0.44 -2.39
CA LEU A 348 9.17 -0.71 -2.37
C LEU A 348 8.73 -1.01 -3.80
N LEU A 349 8.97 -2.23 -4.24
CA LEU A 349 8.44 -2.74 -5.50
C LEU A 349 7.24 -3.65 -5.20
N CYS A 350 6.11 -3.39 -5.84
CA CYS A 350 4.87 -4.12 -5.63
C CYS A 350 4.34 -4.70 -6.94
N CYS A 351 3.67 -5.85 -6.87
CA CYS A 351 2.72 -6.27 -7.91
C CYS A 351 1.28 -6.23 -7.37
N ALA A 352 0.32 -6.10 -8.27
CA ALA A 352 -1.10 -5.99 -7.94
C ALA A 352 -1.94 -7.07 -8.62
N PHE A 353 -3.09 -7.38 -8.02
CA PHE A 353 -3.99 -8.45 -8.48
C PHE A 353 -4.46 -8.22 -9.92
N LYS A 354 -4.15 -9.19 -10.80
CA LYS A 354 -4.49 -9.16 -12.23
C LYS A 354 -3.96 -7.94 -12.99
N LYS A 355 -2.87 -7.33 -12.53
CA LYS A 355 -2.23 -6.21 -13.21
C LYS A 355 -0.98 -6.66 -13.95
N HIS A 356 -0.81 -6.15 -15.16
CA HIS A 356 0.33 -6.44 -16.05
C HIS A 356 1.52 -5.52 -15.71
N ARG A 357 1.63 -5.10 -14.44
CA ARG A 357 2.50 -4.00 -14.02
C ARG A 357 3.16 -4.27 -12.69
N ILE A 358 4.37 -3.72 -12.55
CA ILE A 358 5.03 -3.50 -11.26
C ILE A 358 4.93 -2.03 -10.90
N TYR A 359 4.79 -1.75 -9.61
CA TYR A 359 4.58 -0.42 -9.05
C TYR A 359 5.71 -0.08 -8.09
N LEU A 360 6.22 1.14 -8.19
CA LEU A 360 7.35 1.61 -7.42
C LEU A 360 6.89 2.66 -6.40
N PHE A 361 7.05 2.39 -5.11
CA PHE A 361 6.88 3.40 -4.07
C PHE A 361 8.24 3.78 -3.53
N SER A 362 8.53 5.07 -3.51
CA SER A 362 9.75 5.61 -2.92
C SER A 362 9.38 6.64 -1.84
N ARG A 363 10.27 7.59 -1.57
CA ARG A 363 9.95 8.77 -0.75
C ARG A 363 9.43 9.95 -1.58
N ARG A 364 9.39 9.78 -2.90
CA ARG A 364 9.00 10.83 -3.86
C ARG A 364 7.57 10.59 -4.28
N GLU A 365 6.76 11.64 -4.19
CA GLU A 365 5.47 11.66 -4.86
C GLU A 365 5.69 11.74 -6.38
N PRO A 366 4.78 11.20 -7.20
CA PRO A 366 4.86 11.30 -8.64
C PRO A 366 4.84 12.77 -9.09
N GLU A 367 5.74 13.13 -10.01
CA GLU A 367 5.70 14.43 -10.69
C GLU A 367 4.61 14.39 -11.77
N GLU A 368 3.67 15.33 -11.78
CA GLU A 368 2.73 15.52 -12.89
C GLU A 368 3.50 16.13 -14.08
N PRO A 369 3.70 15.40 -15.18
CA PRO A 369 4.49 15.91 -16.30
C PRO A 369 3.63 16.86 -17.14
N GLU A 370 4.22 17.95 -17.64
CA GLU A 370 3.61 18.84 -18.65
C GLU A 370 3.29 18.09 -19.97
N ASP A 371 4.00 16.99 -20.24
CA ASP A 371 3.79 16.09 -21.39
C ASP A 371 3.01 14.84 -20.98
N ALA A 372 1.80 14.64 -21.52
CA ALA A 372 0.97 13.44 -21.29
C ALA A 372 1.66 12.10 -21.69
N THR A 373 2.73 12.16 -22.48
CA THR A 373 3.53 10.99 -22.90
C THR A 373 4.57 10.54 -21.85
N LYS A 374 4.82 11.36 -20.82
CA LYS A 374 5.77 11.10 -19.73
C LYS A 374 5.09 10.79 -18.40
N GLY A 375 3.86 10.29 -18.42
CA GLY A 375 3.10 9.97 -17.22
C GLY A 375 3.78 8.96 -16.28
N ARG A 376 3.22 8.79 -15.08
CA ARG A 376 3.66 7.82 -14.07
C ARG A 376 3.77 6.39 -14.59
N ASP A 377 2.97 6.06 -15.60
CA ASP A 377 2.84 4.74 -16.19
C ASP A 377 3.76 4.58 -17.41
N VAL A 378 4.83 3.81 -17.23
CA VAL A 378 5.83 3.58 -18.28
C VAL A 378 5.39 2.46 -19.20
N PHE A 379 5.10 2.81 -20.46
CA PHE A 379 4.70 1.86 -21.51
C PHE A 379 5.92 1.27 -22.24
N ASN A 380 6.68 0.44 -21.55
CA ASN A 380 7.85 -0.28 -22.10
C ASN A 380 7.49 -1.55 -22.90
N GLU A 381 6.22 -1.94 -22.92
CA GLU A 381 5.69 -3.01 -23.76
C GLU A 381 4.46 -2.53 -24.53
N LYS A 382 3.98 -3.33 -25.50
CA LYS A 382 2.67 -3.06 -26.11
C LYS A 382 1.60 -3.47 -25.10
N PRO A 383 0.67 -2.57 -24.70
CA PRO A 383 -0.38 -2.94 -23.76
C PRO A 383 -1.22 -4.10 -24.34
N PRO A 384 -1.74 -5.01 -23.49
CA PRO A 384 -2.64 -6.06 -23.93
C PRO A 384 -3.95 -5.48 -24.49
N ALA A 385 -4.73 -6.26 -25.24
CA ALA A 385 -5.89 -5.74 -26.00
C ALA A 385 -6.99 -5.13 -25.11
N ASP A 386 -7.17 -5.67 -23.92
CA ASP A 386 -8.05 -5.18 -22.86
C ASP A 386 -7.53 -3.88 -22.22
N GLU A 387 -6.22 -3.76 -21.96
CA GLU A 387 -5.62 -2.47 -21.61
C GLU A 387 -5.57 -1.53 -22.81
N LEU A 388 -5.51 -1.98 -24.06
CA LEU A 388 -5.60 -1.12 -25.26
C LEU A 388 -7.02 -0.61 -25.45
N LEU A 389 -8.04 -1.39 -25.10
CA LEU A 389 -9.42 -0.95 -25.02
C LEU A 389 -9.56 0.04 -23.88
N ALA A 390 -9.01 -0.27 -22.70
CA ALA A 390 -8.93 0.67 -21.59
C ALA A 390 -8.07 1.90 -21.92
N VAL A 391 -7.03 1.82 -22.76
CA VAL A 391 -6.14 2.89 -23.25
C VAL A 391 -6.75 3.62 -24.44
N SER A 392 -7.70 3.02 -25.15
CA SER A 392 -8.56 3.68 -26.14
C SER A 392 -9.75 4.36 -25.48
N ASP A 393 -10.17 3.83 -24.33
CA ASP A 393 -11.15 4.39 -23.42
C ASP A 393 -10.50 5.44 -22.52
N ILE A 394 -9.22 5.34 -22.14
CA ILE A 394 -8.34 6.35 -21.48
C ILE A 394 -7.79 7.31 -22.55
N GLY A 395 -7.62 6.88 -23.79
CA GLY A 395 -7.44 7.77 -24.95
C GLY A 395 -8.72 8.52 -25.29
N LYS A 396 -9.86 8.13 -24.70
CA LYS A 396 -11.13 8.85 -24.69
C LYS A 396 -11.55 9.40 -23.32
N ALA A 397 -10.89 9.00 -22.21
CA ALA A 397 -11.29 9.31 -20.82
C ALA A 397 -10.17 9.95 -19.99
N VAL A 398 -8.92 9.92 -20.46
CA VAL A 398 -7.82 10.85 -20.10
C VAL A 398 -7.73 11.98 -21.16
N THR A 399 -8.86 12.26 -21.79
CA THR A 399 -9.33 13.63 -21.99
C THR A 399 -10.78 13.71 -21.55
N THR A 400 -11.07 13.39 -20.28
CA THR A 400 -12.07 14.21 -19.64
C THR A 400 -11.30 15.40 -19.10
N SER A 401 -10.96 16.35 -19.99
CA SER A 401 -10.85 17.72 -19.54
C SER A 401 -12.11 17.95 -18.73
N LEU A 402 -11.97 18.18 -17.42
CA LEU A 402 -13.08 18.64 -16.61
C LEU A 402 -13.75 19.75 -17.42
N PRO A 403 -15.07 19.66 -17.64
CA PRO A 403 -15.73 20.50 -18.63
C PRO A 403 -15.45 21.96 -18.28
N ASP A 404 -14.96 22.70 -19.26
CA ASP A 404 -14.60 24.10 -19.12
C ASP A 404 -15.82 25.01 -19.27
N ASN A 405 -16.97 24.46 -19.65
CA ASN A 405 -18.22 25.19 -19.85
C ASN A 405 -19.41 24.45 -19.26
N VAL A 406 -20.35 25.20 -18.69
CA VAL A 406 -21.64 24.72 -18.16
C VAL A 406 -22.73 25.74 -18.49
N ILE A 407 -23.94 25.25 -18.76
CA ILE A 407 -25.13 26.08 -19.01
C ILE A 407 -26.16 25.76 -17.93
N LEU A 408 -26.50 26.75 -17.11
CA LEU A 408 -27.64 26.68 -16.19
C LEU A 408 -28.87 27.18 -16.93
N HIS A 409 -29.87 26.31 -17.12
CA HIS A 409 -31.16 26.73 -17.63
C HIS A 409 -32.02 27.18 -16.45
N THR A 410 -32.39 28.45 -16.40
CA THR A 410 -33.19 29.01 -15.30
C THR A 410 -34.58 29.43 -15.78
N THR A 411 -35.50 29.67 -14.85
CA THR A 411 -36.83 30.23 -15.17
C THR A 411 -36.78 31.61 -15.83
N MET A 412 -35.65 32.33 -15.75
CA MET A 412 -35.46 33.66 -16.33
C MET A 412 -34.54 33.67 -17.57
N GLY A 413 -34.04 32.50 -18.00
CA GLY A 413 -33.13 32.36 -19.14
C GLY A 413 -31.88 31.54 -18.83
N ASP A 414 -31.00 31.44 -19.81
CA ASP A 414 -29.80 30.60 -19.72
C ASP A 414 -28.58 31.38 -19.24
N ILE A 415 -27.82 30.79 -18.31
CA ILE A 415 -26.55 31.34 -17.81
C ILE A 415 -25.42 30.41 -18.24
N HIS A 416 -24.56 30.90 -19.13
CA HIS A 416 -23.37 30.15 -19.57
C HIS A 416 -22.18 30.54 -18.69
N MET A 417 -21.56 29.54 -18.09
CA MET A 417 -20.42 29.69 -17.20
C MET A 417 -19.21 28.97 -17.78
N ARG A 418 -18.05 29.63 -17.75
CA ARG A 418 -16.75 29.01 -17.96
C ARG A 418 -16.18 28.58 -16.60
N LEU A 419 -15.68 27.37 -16.52
CA LEU A 419 -15.07 26.77 -15.32
C LEU A 419 -13.54 26.81 -15.42
N TYR A 420 -12.89 26.71 -14.27
CA TYR A 420 -11.43 26.76 -14.11
C TYR A 420 -10.87 25.42 -13.60
N PRO A 421 -10.87 24.38 -14.46
CA PRO A 421 -10.46 23.03 -14.05
C PRO A 421 -8.96 22.90 -13.76
N GLU A 422 -8.12 23.74 -14.36
CA GLU A 422 -6.67 23.73 -14.14
C GLU A 422 -6.31 24.29 -12.77
N GLU A 423 -6.98 25.37 -12.36
CA GLU A 423 -6.71 26.05 -11.10
C GLU A 423 -7.44 25.42 -9.91
N CYS A 424 -8.67 24.95 -10.11
CA CYS A 424 -9.54 24.42 -9.05
C CYS A 424 -10.17 23.05 -9.41
N PRO A 425 -9.36 22.00 -9.70
CA PRO A 425 -9.84 20.73 -10.26
C PRO A 425 -10.88 20.04 -9.37
N ARG A 426 -10.64 19.96 -8.06
CA ARG A 426 -11.55 19.29 -7.12
C ARG A 426 -12.91 19.98 -7.01
N THR A 427 -12.92 21.31 -7.03
CA THR A 427 -14.16 22.09 -6.95
C THR A 427 -14.97 21.96 -8.24
N VAL A 428 -14.29 22.01 -9.39
CA VAL A 428 -14.93 21.82 -10.71
C VAL A 428 -15.44 20.38 -10.86
N GLU A 429 -14.69 19.38 -10.41
CA GLU A 429 -15.13 17.99 -10.39
C GLU A 429 -16.38 17.80 -9.51
N ASN A 430 -16.38 18.36 -8.30
CA ASN A 430 -17.53 18.28 -7.40
C ASN A 430 -18.78 18.93 -8.02
N PHE A 431 -18.63 20.18 -8.49
CA PHE A 431 -19.72 20.92 -9.14
C PHE A 431 -20.28 20.17 -10.36
N THR A 432 -19.41 19.69 -11.25
CA THR A 432 -19.84 19.02 -12.48
C THR A 432 -20.43 17.63 -12.22
N THR A 433 -20.01 16.97 -11.14
CA THR A 433 -20.62 15.71 -10.68
C THR A 433 -22.04 15.95 -10.17
N HIS A 434 -22.26 16.98 -9.36
CA HIS A 434 -23.61 17.38 -8.94
C HIS A 434 -24.50 17.76 -10.14
N CYS A 435 -23.96 18.46 -11.13
CA CYS A 435 -24.68 18.77 -12.38
C CYS A 435 -25.08 17.49 -13.14
N LYS A 436 -24.16 16.53 -13.32
CA LYS A 436 -24.44 15.26 -14.03
C LYS A 436 -25.47 14.41 -13.31
N ASN A 437 -25.50 14.46 -11.99
CA ASN A 437 -26.45 13.71 -11.16
C ASN A 437 -27.83 14.40 -11.08
N GLY A 438 -28.03 15.55 -11.73
CA GLY A 438 -29.27 16.32 -11.67
C GLY A 438 -29.53 16.94 -10.30
N TYR A 439 -28.50 17.08 -9.45
CA TYR A 439 -28.65 17.60 -8.08
C TYR A 439 -29.16 19.05 -8.05
N TYR A 440 -28.77 19.85 -9.04
CA TYR A 440 -29.19 21.25 -9.15
C TYR A 440 -30.56 21.43 -9.84
N ASP A 441 -31.21 20.34 -10.28
CA ASP A 441 -32.46 20.41 -11.01
C ASP A 441 -33.60 20.83 -10.07
N ASN A 442 -34.37 21.83 -10.50
CA ASN A 442 -35.45 22.48 -9.75
C ASN A 442 -35.04 23.22 -8.46
N LEU A 443 -33.74 23.45 -8.22
CA LEU A 443 -33.28 24.21 -7.06
C LEU A 443 -33.55 25.71 -7.22
N ILE A 444 -33.88 26.36 -6.09
CA ILE A 444 -34.20 27.79 -6.05
C ILE A 444 -32.96 28.65 -5.78
N PHE A 445 -32.99 29.91 -6.23
CA PHE A 445 -32.11 30.94 -5.70
C PHE A 445 -32.68 31.43 -4.36
N HIS A 446 -32.20 30.85 -3.26
CA HIS A 446 -32.74 31.10 -1.93
C HIS A 446 -32.27 32.43 -1.33
N ARG A 447 -31.22 33.05 -1.89
CA ARG A 447 -30.68 34.33 -1.44
C ARG A 447 -30.20 35.19 -2.60
N VAL A 448 -30.73 36.40 -2.71
CA VAL A 448 -30.46 37.37 -3.77
C VAL A 448 -30.24 38.75 -3.16
N ILE A 449 -29.01 39.26 -3.23
CA ILE A 449 -28.65 40.57 -2.66
C ILE A 449 -28.28 41.53 -3.78
N LYS A 450 -29.07 42.59 -3.93
CA LYS A 450 -28.85 43.62 -4.93
C LYS A 450 -27.53 44.36 -4.69
N GLY A 451 -26.71 44.46 -5.74
CA GLY A 451 -25.38 45.04 -5.72
C GLY A 451 -24.32 44.13 -5.08
N PHE A 452 -24.59 42.83 -4.94
CA PHE A 452 -23.66 41.90 -4.32
C PHE A 452 -23.58 40.55 -5.05
N MET A 453 -24.56 39.65 -4.85
CA MET A 453 -24.52 38.29 -5.39
C MET A 453 -25.89 37.59 -5.37
N ILE A 454 -26.01 36.54 -6.17
CA ILE A 454 -27.12 35.58 -6.17
C ILE A 454 -26.58 34.20 -5.75
N GLN A 455 -27.25 33.52 -4.82
CA GLN A 455 -26.81 32.24 -4.23
C GLN A 455 -27.85 31.13 -4.39
N THR A 456 -27.37 29.92 -4.63
CA THR A 456 -28.16 28.71 -4.86
C THR A 456 -27.36 27.45 -4.45
N GLY A 457 -27.86 26.26 -4.81
CA GLY A 457 -27.20 24.99 -4.57
C GLY A 457 -27.53 24.33 -3.24
N ASP A 458 -28.65 24.71 -2.62
CA ASP A 458 -29.15 24.10 -1.38
C ASP A 458 -30.52 23.44 -1.60
N PRO A 459 -30.65 22.11 -1.45
CA PRO A 459 -31.93 21.40 -1.56
C PRO A 459 -32.90 21.63 -0.40
N LEU A 460 -32.39 21.92 0.81
CA LEU A 460 -33.19 21.95 2.05
C LEU A 460 -33.17 23.33 2.74
N GLY A 461 -32.26 24.22 2.35
CA GLY A 461 -32.01 25.50 3.04
C GLY A 461 -31.15 25.37 4.30
N ASP A 462 -30.68 24.15 4.60
CA ASP A 462 -29.92 23.79 5.79
C ASP A 462 -28.57 23.20 5.36
N ALA A 463 -27.50 23.93 5.64
CA ALA A 463 -26.13 23.58 5.25
C ALA A 463 -25.62 22.34 6.00
N TYR A 464 -25.83 21.15 5.47
CA TYR A 464 -25.13 19.92 5.88
C TYR A 464 -24.96 18.97 4.69
N ASP A 465 -23.84 19.11 3.98
CA ASP A 465 -23.31 18.08 3.09
C ASP A 465 -21.78 18.06 3.21
N ASP A 466 -21.20 16.88 2.97
CA ASP A 466 -19.82 16.46 3.23
C ASP A 466 -18.78 17.55 2.93
N SER A 467 -18.08 18.04 3.96
CA SER A 467 -17.21 19.23 3.85
C SER A 467 -15.95 18.96 3.04
N MET A 468 -15.78 19.68 1.92
CA MET A 468 -14.57 19.64 1.10
C MET A 468 -13.57 20.76 1.44
N PRO A 469 -12.24 20.49 1.32
CA PRO A 469 -11.22 21.50 1.54
C PRO A 469 -11.27 22.64 0.51
N ASP A 470 -10.81 23.82 0.91
CA ASP A 470 -10.75 24.99 0.03
C ASP A 470 -9.68 24.84 -1.04
N CYS A 471 -9.96 25.34 -2.25
CA CYS A 471 -8.95 25.51 -3.29
C CYS A 471 -8.58 26.98 -3.37
N GLN A 472 -7.36 27.33 -2.97
CA GLN A 472 -6.86 28.70 -3.03
C GLN A 472 -5.85 28.80 -4.18
N SER A 473 -6.26 29.37 -5.31
CA SER A 473 -5.33 29.80 -6.34
C SER A 473 -5.04 31.29 -6.18
N LEU A 474 -3.77 31.68 -6.28
CA LEU A 474 -3.34 33.09 -6.15
C LEU A 474 -3.75 33.94 -7.38
N SER A 475 -4.12 33.28 -8.48
CA SER A 475 -4.49 33.87 -9.76
C SER A 475 -5.98 34.22 -9.88
N LEU A 476 -6.87 33.49 -9.19
CA LEU A 476 -8.31 33.68 -9.27
C LEU A 476 -8.80 34.62 -8.16
N ARG A 477 -9.48 35.71 -8.56
CA ARG A 477 -9.95 36.77 -7.66
C ARG A 477 -11.34 37.25 -8.05
N HIS A 478 -12.05 37.85 -7.10
CA HIS A 478 -13.33 38.54 -7.30
C HIS A 478 -13.12 39.97 -7.80
N ASP A 479 -12.20 40.15 -8.75
CA ASP A 479 -11.77 41.45 -9.27
C ASP A 479 -12.81 42.12 -10.19
N ARG A 480 -13.80 41.34 -10.65
CA ARG A 480 -14.79 41.74 -11.64
C ARG A 480 -16.13 41.05 -11.38
N PRO A 481 -17.26 41.62 -11.87
CA PRO A 481 -18.58 41.01 -11.72
C PRO A 481 -18.70 39.68 -12.47
N PHE A 482 -19.71 38.91 -12.09
CA PHE A 482 -20.08 37.61 -12.65
C PHE A 482 -19.07 36.48 -12.40
N THR A 483 -18.33 36.59 -11.30
CA THR A 483 -17.45 35.54 -10.78
C THR A 483 -18.28 34.52 -10.00
N VAL A 484 -18.01 33.23 -10.23
CA VAL A 484 -18.70 32.09 -9.61
C VAL A 484 -17.81 31.47 -8.55
N SER A 485 -18.32 31.38 -7.32
CA SER A 485 -17.57 30.94 -6.15
C SER A 485 -18.39 30.05 -5.21
N MET A 486 -17.71 29.18 -4.46
CA MET A 486 -18.37 28.30 -3.48
C MET A 486 -18.85 29.10 -2.26
N ALA A 487 -20.07 28.80 -1.80
CA ALA A 487 -20.57 29.29 -0.52
C ALA A 487 -20.08 28.33 0.58
N ASN A 488 -19.40 28.88 1.58
CA ASN A 488 -18.86 28.12 2.71
C ASN A 488 -19.26 28.78 4.04
N ALA A 489 -19.25 28.00 5.12
CA ALA A 489 -19.51 28.45 6.49
C ALA A 489 -18.22 28.75 7.28
N GLY A 490 -17.07 28.74 6.59
CA GLY A 490 -15.73 28.84 7.16
C GLY A 490 -14.71 28.07 6.31
N PRO A 491 -13.41 28.13 6.64
CA PRO A 491 -12.38 27.43 5.90
C PRO A 491 -12.65 25.92 5.80
N ASN A 492 -12.49 25.33 4.62
CA ASN A 492 -12.68 23.90 4.33
C ASN A 492 -14.11 23.37 4.56
N THR A 493 -15.12 24.21 4.33
CA THR A 493 -16.54 23.82 4.45
C THR A 493 -17.31 23.96 3.13
N ASN A 494 -16.62 23.76 2.00
CA ASN A 494 -17.28 23.78 0.70
C ASN A 494 -18.16 22.52 0.56
N GLY A 495 -19.45 22.71 0.31
CA GLY A 495 -20.39 21.63 0.00
C GLY A 495 -20.88 21.73 -1.44
N SER A 496 -22.19 21.85 -1.62
CA SER A 496 -22.86 21.98 -2.92
C SER A 496 -23.29 23.41 -3.27
N GLN A 497 -23.31 24.32 -2.29
CA GLN A 497 -23.77 25.69 -2.46
C GLN A 497 -22.74 26.58 -3.17
N PHE A 498 -23.22 27.45 -4.06
CA PHE A 498 -22.39 28.41 -4.77
C PHE A 498 -23.14 29.72 -5.02
N PHE A 499 -22.39 30.78 -5.30
CA PHE A 499 -22.94 32.09 -5.63
C PHE A 499 -22.28 32.71 -6.86
N ILE A 500 -23.03 33.59 -7.52
CA ILE A 500 -22.58 34.41 -8.66
C ILE A 500 -22.61 35.87 -8.23
N THR A 501 -21.46 36.54 -8.31
CA THR A 501 -21.33 37.96 -7.95
C THR A 501 -21.89 38.87 -9.04
N THR A 502 -22.50 40.01 -8.67
CA THR A 502 -23.01 41.01 -9.63
C THR A 502 -22.14 42.27 -9.69
N VAL A 503 -21.22 42.42 -8.74
CA VAL A 503 -20.19 43.47 -8.66
C VAL A 503 -18.83 42.85 -8.35
N ALA A 504 -17.74 43.61 -8.46
CA ALA A 504 -16.45 43.17 -7.94
C ALA A 504 -16.48 43.13 -6.40
N THR A 505 -16.02 42.03 -5.81
CA THR A 505 -16.06 41.79 -4.36
C THR A 505 -14.71 41.34 -3.78
N PRO A 506 -13.63 42.14 -3.89
CA PRO A 506 -12.27 41.72 -3.50
C PRO A 506 -12.12 41.27 -2.03
N TRP A 507 -13.03 41.67 -1.14
CA TRP A 507 -13.02 41.25 0.27
C TRP A 507 -13.37 39.77 0.50
N LEU A 508 -13.83 39.07 -0.54
CA LEU A 508 -14.09 37.63 -0.57
C LEU A 508 -12.86 36.82 -1.03
N ASP A 509 -11.82 37.48 -1.55
CA ASP A 509 -10.60 36.81 -2.00
C ASP A 509 -9.93 36.06 -0.84
N ASN A 510 -9.44 34.85 -1.14
CA ASN A 510 -8.87 33.89 -0.17
C ASN A 510 -9.84 33.39 0.92
N LYS A 511 -11.13 33.75 0.87
CA LYS A 511 -12.18 33.24 1.76
C LYS A 511 -13.13 32.29 1.07
N HIS A 512 -13.43 32.54 -0.20
CA HIS A 512 -14.30 31.70 -1.02
C HIS A 512 -13.54 31.21 -2.26
N THR A 513 -13.66 29.91 -2.54
CA THR A 513 -13.04 29.28 -3.71
C THR A 513 -13.72 29.77 -4.99
N VAL A 514 -12.99 30.53 -5.81
CA VAL A 514 -13.41 30.92 -7.16
C VAL A 514 -13.17 29.74 -8.09
N PHE A 515 -14.19 29.27 -8.82
CA PHE A 515 -14.05 28.11 -9.71
C PHE A 515 -14.65 28.32 -11.11
N GLY A 516 -15.25 29.48 -11.36
CA GLY A 516 -15.75 29.81 -12.69
C GLY A 516 -16.19 31.26 -12.86
N ARG A 517 -16.74 31.55 -14.03
CA ARG A 517 -17.20 32.90 -14.42
C ARG A 517 -18.29 32.83 -15.47
N VAL A 518 -19.30 33.70 -15.39
CA VAL A 518 -20.33 33.80 -16.43
C VAL A 518 -19.76 34.45 -17.69
N VAL A 519 -19.96 33.79 -18.83
CA VAL A 519 -19.51 34.23 -20.17
C VAL A 519 -20.66 34.69 -21.07
N LYS A 520 -21.89 34.18 -20.85
CA LYS A 520 -23.13 34.65 -21.51
C LYS A 520 -24.29 34.55 -20.52
N GLY A 521 -25.32 35.38 -20.69
CA GLY A 521 -26.44 35.46 -19.75
C GLY A 521 -26.20 36.41 -18.56
N MET A 522 -25.30 37.39 -18.72
CA MET A 522 -25.07 38.41 -17.68
C MET A 522 -26.32 39.26 -17.41
N ASP A 523 -27.13 39.49 -18.44
CA ASP A 523 -28.43 40.14 -18.38
C ASP A 523 -29.45 39.31 -17.58
N VAL A 524 -29.40 37.97 -17.70
CA VAL A 524 -30.21 37.05 -16.88
C VAL A 524 -29.80 37.16 -15.42
N VAL A 525 -28.50 37.11 -15.11
CA VAL A 525 -27.99 37.26 -13.72
C VAL A 525 -28.43 38.60 -13.12
N GLN A 526 -28.32 39.70 -13.87
CA GLN A 526 -28.82 41.02 -13.44
C GLN A 526 -30.35 41.09 -13.35
N GLY A 527 -31.07 40.30 -14.16
CA GLY A 527 -32.52 40.15 -14.09
C GLY A 527 -32.94 39.49 -12.78
N ILE A 528 -32.27 38.40 -12.41
CA ILE A 528 -32.47 37.67 -11.14
C ILE A 528 -32.18 38.60 -9.95
N GLU A 529 -31.08 39.37 -10.01
CA GLU A 529 -30.71 40.35 -8.99
C GLU A 529 -31.78 41.42 -8.74
N LYS A 530 -32.55 41.80 -9.76
CA LYS A 530 -33.58 42.87 -9.68
C LYS A 530 -34.93 42.36 -9.16
N VAL A 531 -35.09 41.06 -8.93
CA VAL A 531 -36.33 40.49 -8.39
C VAL A 531 -36.57 41.03 -6.98
N LYS A 532 -37.84 41.27 -6.64
CA LYS A 532 -38.20 41.73 -5.29
C LYS A 532 -37.94 40.62 -4.27
N THR A 533 -37.17 40.93 -3.24
CA THR A 533 -36.84 40.04 -2.14
C THR A 533 -37.51 40.46 -0.84
N ASP A 534 -37.65 39.52 0.08
CA ASP A 534 -38.13 39.74 1.44
C ASP A 534 -37.01 40.26 2.38
N LYS A 535 -37.29 40.31 3.68
CA LYS A 535 -36.31 40.75 4.70
C LYS A 535 -35.13 39.79 4.89
N ALA A 536 -35.22 38.55 4.39
CA ALA A 536 -34.18 37.53 4.46
C ALA A 536 -33.43 37.40 3.12
N ASP A 537 -33.57 38.38 2.23
CA ASP A 537 -33.01 38.39 0.88
C ASP A 537 -33.53 37.24 -0.01
N LYS A 538 -34.68 36.63 0.33
CA LYS A 538 -35.30 35.57 -0.47
C LYS A 538 -36.28 36.17 -1.50
N PRO A 539 -36.21 35.78 -2.79
CA PRO A 539 -37.15 36.26 -3.81
C PRO A 539 -38.61 35.93 -3.47
N TYR A 540 -39.54 36.88 -3.67
CA TYR A 540 -40.98 36.64 -3.53
C TYR A 540 -41.54 35.71 -4.61
N GLN A 541 -40.94 35.74 -5.80
CA GLN A 541 -41.22 34.81 -6.87
C GLN A 541 -40.01 33.90 -7.02
N ASP A 542 -40.22 32.60 -6.87
CA ASP A 542 -39.15 31.62 -6.96
C ASP A 542 -38.48 31.67 -8.34
N VAL A 543 -37.20 32.01 -8.35
CA VAL A 543 -36.32 31.78 -9.51
C VAL A 543 -35.67 30.43 -9.30
N LYS A 544 -35.75 29.55 -10.30
CA LYS A 544 -35.24 28.17 -10.20
C LYS A 544 -34.27 27.82 -11.32
N ILE A 545 -33.32 26.95 -11.03
CA ILE A 545 -32.57 26.20 -12.03
C ILE A 545 -33.48 25.05 -12.48
N LEU A 546 -33.81 24.97 -13.75
CA LEU A 546 -34.65 23.91 -14.32
C LEU A 546 -33.82 22.64 -14.50
N ASN A 547 -32.68 22.78 -15.17
CA ASN A 547 -31.68 21.74 -15.33
C ASN A 547 -30.32 22.36 -15.70
N VAL A 548 -29.29 21.52 -15.71
CA VAL A 548 -27.93 21.93 -16.08
C VAL A 548 -27.41 21.11 -17.25
N THR A 549 -26.94 21.80 -18.29
CA THR A 549 -26.31 21.18 -19.46
C THR A 549 -24.81 21.39 -19.42
N ILE A 550 -24.05 20.30 -19.58
CA ILE A 550 -22.61 20.34 -19.77
C ILE A 550 -22.34 20.10 -21.26
N PRO A 551 -21.93 21.11 -22.04
CA PRO A 551 -21.55 20.95 -23.44
C PRO A 551 -20.41 19.93 -23.57
N LYS A 552 -20.47 19.13 -24.65
CA LYS A 552 -19.41 18.16 -24.97
C LYS A 552 -18.17 18.81 -25.53
#